data_AF-A0A9P4T2Z8-F1
#
_entry.id   AF-A0A9P4T2Z8-F1
#
_cell.length_a   1.000
_cell.length_b   1.000
_cell.length_c   1.000
_cell.angle_alpha   90.00
_cell.angle_beta   90.00
_cell.angle_gamma   90.00
#
_symmetry.space_group_name_H-M   'P 1'
#
loop_
_entity.id
_entity.type
_entity.pdbx_description
1 polymer ?
#
loop_
_entity_poly.entity_id
_entity_poly.type
_entity_poly.pdbx_seq_one_letter_code
_entity_poly.pdbx_strand_id
1 'polypeptide(L)'
;MAPAEPNHKPFEIQGESPVFAEEREGWKGYIEWERYPEKKKKAAEILARYDFPVPPEFQLEPLPKTNPILEGVRWKYYHYAMGTTLHNIPDISWQYVQKEKSKDMIHVLQFPYNGEPPRKRLTEITNNPDFFVRNHGGIPEIDPSKYFFEVEGLVNDPKKITLDLLKDESIFPRQSTVVTLQCSGTRRIEQITQYPGDGDELINAPWGEGAIGTARWTGVSLKKVIKYCGGLKDGGAHVEFFGADTYFKKGQVYNYAVSVPIRKVKINEVLLAWEMNGEPLPAIHGFPLRVVVMGYIGARSCKWLTRVNVIGTPSMAPVQMKEYLYYTPQMGKQNVTYSNGFSIQTMPVASAIMSPLNNDVIIHDGKISFTGWAYSGSGWPERVEVSNDGGGVWYEVPDEKLSKKYYHAWRTWSFECPVDAEGWLEFCVRCWDDALNTQPTYVRSAWNWDLHVTSSCHRIKLYSVNKSKPATAKRLKQFEERGLPFLPLTRPVPFDLETDEDYIKEMQKRDGRDPTE
;
A
#
# COMPACT_ATOMS: atom_id res chain seq x y z
N MET A 1 17.28 -7.54 -18.75
CA MET A 1 16.90 -8.07 -17.43
C MET A 1 17.52 -7.14 -16.40
N ALA A 2 16.73 -6.28 -15.75
CA ALA A 2 17.17 -5.62 -14.53
C ALA A 2 17.14 -6.67 -13.39
N PRO A 3 18.10 -6.65 -12.46
CA PRO A 3 18.63 -7.88 -11.88
C PRO A 3 17.78 -8.41 -10.73
N ALA A 4 17.57 -9.73 -10.68
CA ALA A 4 17.55 -10.43 -9.39
C ALA A 4 18.80 -9.97 -8.63
N GLU A 5 18.69 -9.58 -7.35
CA GLU A 5 19.77 -8.95 -6.55
C GLU A 5 21.17 -9.22 -7.14
N PRO A 6 21.78 -8.22 -7.82
CA PRO A 6 22.77 -8.47 -8.85
C PRO A 6 23.97 -9.24 -8.29
N ASN A 7 24.34 -10.32 -8.98
CA ASN A 7 25.49 -11.17 -8.62
C ASN A 7 25.39 -11.88 -7.26
N HIS A 8 24.18 -12.07 -6.69
CA HIS A 8 24.06 -12.87 -5.48
C HIS A 8 24.51 -14.32 -5.75
N LYS A 9 25.33 -14.86 -4.85
CA LYS A 9 25.71 -16.27 -4.84
C LYS A 9 24.63 -17.07 -4.10
N PRO A 10 24.43 -18.36 -4.41
CA PRO A 10 23.61 -19.24 -3.59
C PRO A 10 23.97 -19.11 -2.12
N PHE A 11 22.97 -19.09 -1.24
CA PHE A 11 23.22 -19.01 0.19
C PHE A 11 23.93 -20.28 0.69
N GLU A 12 25.07 -20.10 1.34
CA GLU A 12 25.84 -21.18 1.97
C GLU A 12 25.85 -20.97 3.48
N ILE A 13 25.44 -21.99 4.24
CA ILE A 13 25.48 -21.95 5.71
C ILE A 13 26.94 -21.92 6.16
N GLN A 14 27.30 -20.94 7.00
CA GLN A 14 28.63 -20.85 7.60
C GLN A 14 28.65 -21.46 9.00
N GLY A 15 29.31 -22.62 9.13
CA GLY A 15 29.44 -23.35 10.40
C GLY A 15 28.19 -24.18 10.74
N GLU A 16 27.95 -24.42 12.03
CA GLU A 16 26.75 -25.13 12.49
C GLU A 16 25.50 -24.25 12.37
N SER A 17 24.41 -24.85 11.89
CA SER A 17 23.11 -24.17 11.78
C SER A 17 22.57 -23.82 13.17
N PRO A 18 22.25 -22.55 13.45
CA PRO A 18 21.75 -22.18 14.76
C PRO A 18 20.35 -22.76 14.99
N VAL A 19 20.05 -23.05 16.26
CA VAL A 19 18.71 -23.50 16.67
C VAL A 19 18.13 -22.48 17.63
N PHE A 20 17.04 -21.85 17.20
CA PHE A 20 16.20 -21.00 18.03
C PHE A 20 14.85 -21.71 18.18
N ALA A 21 14.51 -22.16 19.38
CA ALA A 21 13.26 -22.86 19.61
C ALA A 21 12.05 -21.95 19.34
N GLU A 22 10.97 -22.55 18.84
CA GLU A 22 9.66 -21.89 18.80
C GLU A 22 9.20 -21.59 20.21
N GLU A 23 8.67 -20.38 20.43
CA GLU A 23 8.39 -19.91 21.78
C GLU A 23 7.12 -20.54 22.37
N ARG A 24 6.15 -20.88 21.51
CA ARG A 24 4.81 -21.33 21.93
C ARG A 24 4.40 -22.59 21.18
N GLU A 25 3.85 -23.56 21.92
CA GLU A 25 3.24 -24.75 21.35
C GLU A 25 2.14 -24.37 20.35
N GLY A 26 2.18 -24.93 19.14
CA GLY A 26 1.21 -24.64 18.08
C GLY A 26 1.47 -23.33 17.32
N TRP A 27 2.64 -22.69 17.51
CA TRP A 27 3.03 -21.47 16.81
C TRP A 27 4.28 -21.70 15.96
N LYS A 28 4.07 -22.13 14.72
CA LYS A 28 5.18 -22.40 13.81
C LYS A 28 5.74 -21.10 13.22
N GLY A 29 7.05 -20.94 13.32
CA GLY A 29 7.75 -19.74 12.83
C GLY A 29 7.74 -18.54 13.79
N TYR A 30 7.23 -18.69 15.01
CA TYR A 30 7.29 -17.65 16.03
C TYR A 30 8.45 -17.89 16.99
N ILE A 31 9.37 -16.95 17.01
CA ILE A 31 10.41 -16.82 18.03
C ILE A 31 10.16 -15.49 18.74
N GLU A 32 10.07 -15.50 20.07
CA GLU A 32 10.06 -14.28 20.85
C GLU A 32 11.49 -13.74 20.96
N TRP A 33 11.71 -12.59 20.36
CA TRP A 33 12.98 -11.88 20.37
C TRP A 33 12.99 -10.82 21.48
N GLU A 34 11.88 -10.12 21.70
CA GLU A 34 11.86 -8.89 22.51
C GLU A 34 12.01 -9.14 24.01
N ARG A 35 11.57 -10.30 24.52
CA ARG A 35 11.79 -10.69 25.92
C ARG A 35 13.19 -11.25 26.21
N TYR A 36 13.98 -11.59 25.19
CA TYR A 36 15.24 -12.33 25.33
C TYR A 36 16.43 -11.61 24.65
N PRO A 37 17.00 -10.56 25.28
CA PRO A 37 18.09 -9.77 24.71
C PRO A 37 19.33 -10.59 24.33
N GLU A 38 19.65 -11.62 25.10
CA GLU A 38 20.73 -12.57 24.82
C GLU A 38 20.48 -13.38 23.54
N LYS A 39 19.22 -13.76 23.28
CA LYS A 39 18.80 -14.42 22.04
C LYS A 39 19.00 -13.50 20.84
N LYS A 40 18.62 -12.21 20.97
CA LYS A 40 18.84 -11.18 19.94
C LYS A 40 20.33 -10.94 19.67
N LYS A 41 21.14 -10.86 20.73
CA LYS A 41 22.60 -10.68 20.61
C LYS A 41 23.24 -11.83 19.84
N LYS A 42 22.89 -13.09 20.18
CA LYS A 42 23.37 -14.27 19.46
C LYS A 42 22.95 -14.25 17.98
N ALA A 43 21.71 -13.88 17.69
CA ALA A 43 21.24 -13.74 16.31
C ALA A 43 22.02 -12.66 15.52
N ALA A 44 22.32 -11.52 16.14
CA ALA A 44 23.14 -10.48 15.52
C ALA A 44 24.59 -10.94 15.24
N GLU A 45 25.19 -11.69 16.16
CA GLU A 45 26.52 -12.30 15.98
C GLU A 45 26.56 -13.31 14.83
N ILE A 46 25.45 -14.03 14.59
CA ILE A 46 25.30 -14.93 13.45
C ILE A 46 25.16 -14.14 12.15
N LEU A 47 24.27 -13.15 12.11
CA LEU A 47 24.06 -12.30 10.92
C LEU A 47 25.36 -11.61 10.49
N ALA A 48 26.18 -11.16 11.43
CA ALA A 48 27.46 -10.48 11.15
C ALA A 48 28.51 -11.35 10.43
N ARG A 49 28.32 -12.68 10.36
CA ARG A 49 29.23 -13.60 9.64
C ARG A 49 29.01 -13.60 8.13
N TYR A 50 27.84 -13.16 7.68
CA TYR A 50 27.42 -13.23 6.30
C TYR A 50 27.56 -11.86 5.61
N ASP A 51 28.00 -11.89 4.36
CA ASP A 51 27.91 -10.76 3.45
C ASP A 51 26.63 -10.90 2.62
N PHE A 52 25.55 -10.25 3.07
CA PHE A 52 24.24 -10.36 2.43
C PHE A 52 24.14 -9.46 1.20
N PRO A 53 23.47 -9.92 0.13
CA PRO A 53 23.28 -9.11 -1.06
C PRO A 53 22.56 -7.79 -0.76
N VAL A 54 22.85 -6.77 -1.57
CA VAL A 54 22.16 -5.46 -1.49
C VAL A 54 20.81 -5.54 -2.20
N PRO A 55 19.79 -4.78 -1.74
CA PRO A 55 18.54 -4.64 -2.47
C PRO A 55 18.78 -4.20 -3.93
N PRO A 56 17.95 -4.66 -4.89
CA PRO A 56 18.12 -4.28 -6.29
C PRO A 56 17.85 -2.78 -6.48
N GLU A 57 18.54 -2.15 -7.44
CA GLU A 57 18.21 -0.79 -7.88
C GLU A 57 17.01 -0.85 -8.83
N PHE A 58 15.97 -0.08 -8.53
CA PHE A 58 14.71 -0.04 -9.29
C PHE A 58 14.08 1.35 -9.33
N GLN A 59 14.67 2.32 -8.63
CA GLN A 59 14.20 3.70 -8.62
C GLN A 59 14.80 4.50 -9.78
N LEU A 60 16.05 4.19 -10.14
CA LEU A 60 16.76 4.79 -11.28
C LEU A 60 16.87 3.83 -12.48
N GLU A 61 16.55 2.55 -12.29
CA GLU A 61 16.56 1.53 -13.33
C GLU A 61 15.15 1.02 -13.64
N PRO A 62 14.88 0.53 -14.88
CA PRO A 62 13.58 -0.01 -15.22
C PRO A 62 13.18 -1.19 -14.34
N LEU A 63 11.95 -1.18 -13.84
CA LEU A 63 11.38 -2.31 -13.10
C LEU A 63 11.40 -3.60 -13.96
N PRO A 64 11.66 -4.76 -13.34
CA PRO A 64 11.48 -6.04 -14.01
C PRO A 64 10.05 -6.21 -14.54
N LYS A 65 9.92 -6.84 -15.72
CA LYS A 65 8.62 -7.18 -16.32
C LYS A 65 8.09 -8.55 -15.85
N THR A 66 8.66 -9.10 -14.79
CA THR A 66 8.29 -10.38 -14.19
C THR A 66 7.17 -10.20 -13.16
N ASN A 67 6.52 -11.31 -12.79
CA ASN A 67 5.62 -11.36 -11.64
C ASN A 67 5.98 -12.63 -10.84
N PRO A 68 6.71 -12.53 -9.71
CA PRO A 68 6.97 -11.32 -8.94
C PRO A 68 7.91 -10.30 -9.59
N ILE A 69 7.73 -9.03 -9.22
CA ILE A 69 8.56 -7.91 -9.69
C ILE A 69 9.92 -7.97 -9.00
N LEU A 70 9.94 -8.11 -7.68
CA LEU A 70 11.15 -8.21 -6.86
C LEU A 70 11.11 -9.50 -6.04
N GLU A 71 12.27 -10.15 -5.88
CA GLU A 71 12.35 -11.43 -5.18
C GLU A 71 12.56 -11.28 -3.65
N GLY A 72 13.38 -10.31 -3.23
CA GLY A 72 13.75 -10.11 -1.82
C GLY A 72 14.69 -11.18 -1.28
N VAL A 73 15.72 -11.51 -2.06
CA VAL A 73 16.72 -12.56 -1.76
C VAL A 73 17.43 -12.27 -0.44
N ARG A 74 17.84 -11.02 -0.17
CA ARG A 74 18.46 -10.60 1.10
C ARG A 74 17.64 -11.03 2.32
N TRP A 75 16.31 -10.87 2.25
CA TRP A 75 15.41 -11.21 3.34
C TRP A 75 15.22 -12.71 3.51
N LYS A 76 15.20 -13.47 2.41
CA LYS A 76 15.24 -14.94 2.46
C LYS A 76 16.51 -15.40 3.17
N TYR A 77 17.65 -14.79 2.85
CA TYR A 77 18.95 -15.16 3.41
C TYR A 77 19.06 -14.84 4.90
N TYR A 78 18.45 -13.75 5.37
CA TYR A 78 18.32 -13.51 6.81
C TYR A 78 17.60 -14.65 7.53
N HIS A 79 16.52 -15.18 6.94
CA HIS A 79 15.79 -16.32 7.55
C HIS A 79 16.59 -17.62 7.47
N TYR A 80 17.29 -17.87 6.35
CA TYR A 80 18.17 -19.03 6.21
C TYR A 80 19.31 -19.02 7.23
N ALA A 81 19.91 -17.85 7.48
CA ALA A 81 20.97 -17.67 8.47
C ALA A 81 20.50 -17.91 9.91
N MET A 82 19.21 -17.72 10.21
CA MET A 82 18.63 -18.00 11.54
C MET A 82 18.34 -19.49 11.79
N GLY A 83 18.68 -20.35 10.84
CA GLY A 83 18.66 -21.80 11.02
C GLY A 83 17.26 -22.41 10.95
N THR A 84 17.14 -23.65 11.43
CA THR A 84 16.07 -24.58 11.03
C THR A 84 14.65 -24.05 11.24
N THR A 85 14.40 -23.34 12.34
CA THR A 85 13.07 -22.80 12.69
C THR A 85 12.58 -21.74 11.69
N LEU A 86 13.46 -20.88 11.20
CA LEU A 86 13.10 -19.80 10.26
C LEU A 86 13.41 -20.14 8.81
N HIS A 87 14.24 -21.16 8.54
CA HIS A 87 14.73 -21.48 7.21
C HIS A 87 13.61 -21.66 6.17
N ASN A 88 12.55 -22.39 6.52
CA ASN A 88 11.45 -22.69 5.58
C ASN A 88 10.35 -21.61 5.55
N ILE A 89 10.45 -20.56 6.36
CA ILE A 89 9.42 -19.52 6.47
C ILE A 89 9.19 -18.76 5.16
N PRO A 90 10.21 -18.44 4.34
CA PRO A 90 9.98 -17.89 3.00
C PRO A 90 9.09 -18.77 2.12
N ASP A 91 9.36 -20.07 2.07
CA ASP A 91 8.61 -21.01 1.23
C ASP A 91 7.19 -21.23 1.74
N ILE A 92 7.03 -21.41 3.05
CA ILE A 92 5.71 -21.49 3.71
C ILE A 92 4.90 -20.23 3.40
N SER A 93 5.52 -19.05 3.53
CA SER A 93 4.84 -17.78 3.23
C SER A 93 4.36 -17.72 1.78
N TRP A 94 5.17 -18.18 0.83
CA TRP A 94 4.80 -18.22 -0.59
C TRP A 94 3.65 -19.20 -0.86
N GLN A 95 3.61 -20.35 -0.19
CA GLN A 95 2.48 -21.29 -0.30
C GLN A 95 1.16 -20.66 0.15
N TYR A 96 1.16 -19.88 1.24
CA TYR A 96 -0.03 -19.14 1.67
C TYR A 96 -0.46 -18.09 0.66
N VAL A 97 0.49 -17.40 0.00
CA VAL A 97 0.16 -16.46 -1.09
C VAL A 97 -0.58 -17.17 -2.21
N GLN A 98 -0.04 -18.29 -2.69
CA GLN A 98 -0.63 -19.06 -3.79
C GLN A 98 -2.00 -19.66 -3.42
N LYS A 99 -2.21 -19.98 -2.15
CA LYS A 99 -3.45 -20.55 -1.62
C LYS A 99 -4.54 -19.50 -1.39
N GLU A 100 -4.18 -18.36 -0.79
CA GLU A 100 -5.16 -17.40 -0.26
C GLU A 100 -5.43 -16.21 -1.18
N LYS A 101 -4.57 -15.95 -2.17
CA LYS A 101 -4.66 -14.76 -3.02
C LYS A 101 -5.09 -15.09 -4.45
N SER A 102 -5.69 -14.10 -5.12
CA SER A 102 -6.06 -14.21 -6.53
C SER A 102 -4.83 -14.49 -7.42
N LYS A 103 -5.01 -15.31 -8.46
CA LYS A 103 -3.91 -15.78 -9.32
C LYS A 103 -3.21 -14.67 -10.11
N ASP A 104 -3.93 -13.59 -10.41
CA ASP A 104 -3.45 -12.43 -11.19
C ASP A 104 -3.00 -11.26 -10.29
N MET A 105 -2.77 -11.50 -8.99
CA MET A 105 -2.17 -10.50 -8.11
C MET A 105 -0.85 -9.96 -8.70
N ILE A 106 -0.60 -8.68 -8.48
CA ILE A 106 0.69 -8.06 -8.79
C ILE A 106 1.59 -8.30 -7.57
N HIS A 107 2.49 -9.29 -7.68
CA HIS A 107 3.41 -9.67 -6.60
C HIS A 107 4.62 -8.73 -6.63
N VAL A 108 4.49 -7.58 -5.96
CA VAL A 108 5.51 -6.52 -5.96
C VAL A 108 6.82 -6.98 -5.31
N LEU A 109 6.74 -7.72 -4.19
CA LEU A 109 7.89 -8.35 -3.53
C LEU A 109 7.51 -9.78 -3.13
N GLN A 110 8.34 -10.76 -3.50
CA GLN A 110 8.06 -12.16 -3.17
C GLN A 110 8.27 -12.46 -1.69
N PHE A 111 9.39 -12.01 -1.09
CA PHE A 111 9.65 -12.20 0.33
C PHE A 111 10.37 -11.01 1.01
N PRO A 112 9.91 -10.53 2.19
CA PRO A 112 8.60 -10.81 2.76
C PRO A 112 7.50 -10.39 1.76
N TYR A 113 6.40 -11.13 1.71
CA TYR A 113 5.44 -10.96 0.63
C TYR A 113 4.75 -9.59 0.67
N ASN A 114 4.79 -8.89 -0.47
CA ASN A 114 4.05 -7.66 -0.70
C ASN A 114 3.38 -7.73 -2.08
N GLY A 115 2.07 -7.49 -2.15
CA GLY A 115 1.35 -7.53 -3.40
C GLY A 115 0.03 -6.75 -3.36
N GLU A 116 -0.36 -6.24 -4.52
CA GLU A 116 -1.60 -5.49 -4.74
C GLU A 116 -2.45 -6.16 -5.82
N PRO A 117 -3.78 -6.05 -5.76
CA PRO A 117 -4.63 -6.58 -6.81
C PRO A 117 -4.53 -5.72 -8.07
N PRO A 118 -4.73 -6.33 -9.25
CA PRO A 118 -5.05 -5.58 -10.47
C PRO A 118 -6.17 -4.58 -10.23
N ARG A 119 -6.03 -3.40 -10.84
CA ARG A 119 -6.93 -2.25 -10.71
C ARG A 119 -8.42 -2.60 -10.75
N LYS A 120 -8.82 -3.46 -11.70
CA LYS A 120 -10.20 -3.93 -11.92
C LYS A 120 -10.83 -4.71 -10.76
N ARG A 121 -10.03 -5.14 -9.77
CA ARG A 121 -10.49 -5.93 -8.61
C ARG A 121 -10.70 -5.07 -7.36
N LEU A 122 -10.35 -3.78 -7.40
CA LEU A 122 -10.71 -2.86 -6.31
C LEU A 122 -12.20 -2.51 -6.40
N THR A 123 -12.97 -2.99 -5.44
CA THR A 123 -14.42 -2.82 -5.30
C THR A 123 -14.76 -2.05 -4.03
N GLU A 124 -16.03 -1.66 -3.83
CA GLU A 124 -16.47 -0.95 -2.60
C GLU A 124 -16.02 -1.70 -1.33
N ILE A 125 -16.30 -2.99 -1.26
CA ILE A 125 -15.76 -3.93 -0.26
C ILE A 125 -14.88 -4.92 -1.03
N THR A 126 -13.58 -4.91 -0.74
CA THR A 126 -12.58 -5.74 -1.40
C THR A 126 -12.69 -7.18 -0.91
N ASN A 127 -12.78 -8.15 -1.82
CA ASN A 127 -12.78 -9.57 -1.46
C ASN A 127 -11.46 -9.97 -0.77
N ASN A 128 -11.52 -10.96 0.13
CA ASN A 128 -10.33 -11.42 0.86
C ASN A 128 -9.17 -11.82 -0.06
N PRO A 129 -9.37 -12.57 -1.17
CA PRO A 129 -8.28 -12.90 -2.10
C PRO A 129 -7.70 -11.71 -2.88
N ASP A 130 -8.42 -10.59 -2.95
CA ASP A 130 -8.01 -9.37 -3.68
C ASP A 130 -7.44 -8.29 -2.73
N PHE A 131 -7.62 -8.42 -1.42
CA PHE A 131 -7.11 -7.41 -0.46
C PHE A 131 -5.58 -7.34 -0.48
N PHE A 132 -4.99 -6.15 -0.59
CA PHE A 132 -3.53 -5.99 -0.66
C PHE A 132 -2.81 -6.59 0.56
N VAL A 133 -1.56 -7.01 0.39
CA VAL A 133 -0.75 -7.56 1.47
C VAL A 133 0.54 -6.78 1.59
N ARG A 134 0.89 -6.37 2.82
CA ARG A 134 2.21 -5.86 3.18
C ARG A 134 2.73 -6.68 4.37
N ASN A 135 3.83 -7.40 4.19
CA ASN A 135 4.55 -8.10 5.25
C ASN A 135 5.95 -7.54 5.45
N HIS A 136 6.44 -7.55 6.69
CA HIS A 136 7.84 -7.24 7.05
C HIS A 136 8.64 -8.52 7.38
N GLY A 137 7.96 -9.56 7.87
CA GLY A 137 8.52 -10.90 8.02
C GLY A 137 7.69 -11.96 7.29
N GLY A 138 7.92 -13.21 7.68
CA GLY A 138 7.12 -14.34 7.19
C GLY A 138 5.74 -14.46 7.83
N ILE A 139 4.94 -15.36 7.27
CA ILE A 139 3.60 -15.69 7.76
C ILE A 139 3.74 -16.85 8.77
N PRO A 140 3.49 -16.63 10.08
CA PRO A 140 3.49 -17.70 11.07
C PRO A 140 2.25 -18.60 10.90
N GLU A 141 2.37 -19.88 11.24
CA GLU A 141 1.23 -20.80 11.30
C GLU A 141 0.83 -20.97 12.77
N ILE A 142 -0.40 -20.58 13.11
CA ILE A 142 -0.85 -20.51 14.51
C ILE A 142 -2.09 -21.37 14.68
N ASP A 143 -2.02 -22.36 15.57
CA ASP A 143 -3.18 -23.15 16.01
C ASP A 143 -4.12 -22.26 16.84
N PRO A 144 -5.36 -22.00 16.37
CA PRO A 144 -6.30 -21.14 17.09
C PRO A 144 -6.70 -21.70 18.46
N SER A 145 -6.66 -23.02 18.66
CA SER A 145 -7.01 -23.66 19.94
C SER A 145 -5.95 -23.44 21.03
N LYS A 146 -4.70 -23.17 20.61
CA LYS A 146 -3.56 -22.86 21.47
C LYS A 146 -3.28 -21.36 21.54
N TYR A 147 -4.04 -20.54 20.81
CA TYR A 147 -3.80 -19.12 20.70
C TYR A 147 -4.15 -18.36 21.99
N PHE A 148 -3.24 -17.47 22.38
CA PHE A 148 -3.48 -16.43 23.36
C PHE A 148 -2.62 -15.20 23.06
N PHE A 149 -3.05 -14.05 23.58
CA PHE A 149 -2.22 -12.84 23.66
C PHE A 149 -2.18 -12.32 25.09
N GLU A 150 -1.16 -11.51 25.39
CA GLU A 150 -0.94 -10.93 26.71
C GLU A 150 -1.29 -9.44 26.70
N VAL A 151 -2.00 -8.97 27.73
CA VAL A 151 -2.23 -7.56 27.99
C VAL A 151 -1.42 -7.17 29.22
N GLU A 152 -0.48 -6.27 29.05
CA GLU A 152 0.54 -5.93 30.06
C GLU A 152 0.89 -4.44 30.07
N GLY A 153 1.92 -4.08 30.84
CA GLY A 153 2.37 -2.71 31.02
C GLY A 153 1.51 -1.95 32.03
N LEU A 154 1.17 -0.71 31.68
CA LEU A 154 0.41 0.23 32.51
C LEU A 154 -1.11 -0.07 32.53
N VAL A 155 -1.46 -1.29 32.91
CA VAL A 155 -2.83 -1.75 33.22
C VAL A 155 -2.91 -2.24 34.67
N ASN A 156 -4.10 -2.15 35.27
CA ASN A 156 -4.29 -2.49 36.69
C ASN A 156 -4.18 -3.99 36.97
N ASP A 157 -4.65 -4.82 36.06
CA ASP A 157 -4.70 -6.28 36.18
C ASP A 157 -4.25 -6.91 34.84
N PRO A 158 -2.93 -7.10 34.63
CA PRO A 158 -2.39 -7.76 33.44
C PRO A 158 -2.95 -9.18 33.27
N LYS A 159 -3.32 -9.53 32.03
CA LYS A 159 -3.98 -10.83 31.74
C LYS A 159 -3.48 -11.48 30.47
N LYS A 160 -3.49 -12.80 30.47
CA LYS A 160 -3.43 -13.64 29.28
C LYS A 160 -4.86 -13.95 28.81
N ILE A 161 -5.17 -13.68 27.55
CA ILE A 161 -6.51 -13.82 26.96
C ILE A 161 -6.44 -14.80 25.78
N THR A 162 -7.24 -15.87 25.83
CA THR A 162 -7.37 -16.84 24.74
C THR A 162 -8.33 -16.35 23.66
N LEU A 163 -8.30 -16.96 22.47
CA LEU A 163 -9.26 -16.62 21.42
C LEU A 163 -10.71 -16.89 21.86
N ASP A 164 -10.97 -18.01 22.53
CA ASP A 164 -12.29 -18.40 23.01
C ASP A 164 -12.84 -17.40 24.02
N LEU A 165 -12.01 -16.98 24.99
CA LEU A 165 -12.39 -15.96 25.97
C LEU A 165 -12.69 -14.62 25.29
N LEU A 166 -11.88 -14.22 24.29
CA LEU A 166 -12.10 -12.98 23.55
C LEU A 166 -13.42 -12.99 22.76
N LYS A 167 -13.84 -14.17 22.29
CA LYS A 167 -15.09 -14.37 21.52
C LYS A 167 -16.33 -14.58 22.40
N ASP A 168 -16.17 -14.73 23.71
CA ASP A 168 -17.30 -14.85 24.64
C ASP A 168 -18.05 -13.52 24.76
N GLU A 169 -19.23 -13.46 24.14
CA GLU A 169 -20.05 -12.25 24.10
C GLU A 169 -20.65 -11.84 25.45
N SER A 170 -20.66 -12.75 26.44
CA SER A 170 -21.06 -12.40 27.80
C SER A 170 -20.01 -11.49 28.48
N ILE A 171 -18.76 -11.52 27.99
CA ILE A 171 -17.64 -10.73 28.51
C ILE A 171 -17.33 -9.57 27.56
N PHE A 172 -17.21 -9.87 26.26
CA PHE A 172 -16.81 -8.91 25.24
C PHE A 172 -17.87 -8.75 24.15
N PRO A 173 -18.58 -7.61 24.10
CA PRO A 173 -19.53 -7.35 23.03
C PRO A 173 -18.84 -7.33 21.66
N ARG A 174 -19.33 -8.17 20.74
CA ARG A 174 -18.87 -8.21 19.35
C ARG A 174 -19.16 -6.88 18.66
N GLN A 175 -18.21 -6.41 17.86
CA GLN A 175 -18.33 -5.23 17.02
C GLN A 175 -17.95 -5.58 15.58
N SER A 176 -18.70 -5.05 14.62
CA SER A 176 -18.38 -5.16 13.19
C SER A 176 -18.37 -3.78 12.55
N THR A 177 -17.32 -3.44 11.80
CA THR A 177 -17.20 -2.13 11.14
C THR A 177 -16.52 -2.24 9.78
N VAL A 178 -16.90 -1.35 8.85
CA VAL A 178 -16.27 -1.28 7.52
C VAL A 178 -15.11 -0.30 7.60
N VAL A 179 -13.90 -0.78 7.33
CA VAL A 179 -12.67 0.00 7.46
C VAL A 179 -11.78 -0.23 6.25
N THR A 180 -11.28 0.88 5.69
CA THR A 180 -10.20 0.86 4.72
C THR A 180 -8.86 0.80 5.43
N LEU A 181 -8.00 -0.13 5.01
CA LEU A 181 -6.58 -0.08 5.33
C LEU A 181 -5.84 0.44 4.10
N GLN A 182 -4.97 1.43 4.30
CA GLN A 182 -4.12 1.99 3.25
C GLN A 182 -2.66 1.86 3.67
N CYS A 183 -1.81 1.34 2.78
CA CYS A 183 -0.38 1.37 2.98
C CYS A 183 0.12 2.83 2.90
N SER A 184 1.06 3.25 3.74
CA SER A 184 1.72 4.55 3.53
C SER A 184 2.49 4.59 2.19
N GLY A 185 2.80 3.44 1.60
CA GLY A 185 3.44 3.34 0.30
C GLY A 185 2.49 3.37 -0.90
N THR A 186 1.16 3.46 -0.73
CA THR A 186 0.22 3.55 -1.87
C THR A 186 0.65 4.66 -2.82
N ARG A 187 0.70 4.37 -4.13
CA ARG A 187 1.12 5.29 -5.20
C ARG A 187 2.58 5.74 -5.10
N ARG A 188 3.46 4.96 -4.46
CA ARG A 188 4.89 5.28 -4.34
C ARG A 188 5.57 5.43 -5.70
N ILE A 189 5.16 4.64 -6.70
CA ILE A 189 5.80 4.67 -8.03
C ILE A 189 5.78 6.07 -8.68
N GLU A 190 4.78 6.89 -8.36
CA GLU A 190 4.69 8.28 -8.83
C GLU A 190 5.79 9.17 -8.24
N GLN A 191 6.11 8.99 -6.95
CA GLN A 191 7.23 9.70 -6.33
C GLN A 191 8.56 9.22 -6.91
N ILE A 192 8.76 7.91 -7.00
CA ILE A 192 9.98 7.29 -7.56
C ILE A 192 10.27 7.83 -8.96
N THR A 193 9.26 7.85 -9.84
CA THR A 193 9.44 8.19 -11.26
C THR A 193 9.89 9.64 -11.47
N GLN A 194 9.51 10.55 -10.57
CA GLN A 194 9.90 11.96 -10.67
C GLN A 194 11.12 12.30 -9.82
N TYR A 195 11.18 11.75 -8.61
CA TYR A 195 12.16 12.08 -7.58
C TYR A 195 12.46 10.82 -6.75
N PRO A 196 13.43 9.98 -7.17
CA PRO A 196 13.93 8.87 -6.38
C PRO A 196 14.32 9.31 -4.96
N GLY A 197 14.08 8.45 -3.99
CA GLY A 197 14.24 8.75 -2.56
C GLY A 197 15.02 7.66 -1.83
N ASP A 198 14.66 7.42 -0.58
CA ASP A 198 15.38 6.47 0.26
C ASP A 198 15.20 5.03 -0.22
N GLY A 199 16.34 4.33 -0.31
CA GLY A 199 16.38 2.89 -0.45
C GLY A 199 16.55 2.28 0.93
N ASP A 200 15.61 1.44 1.35
CA ASP A 200 15.66 0.75 2.65
C ASP A 200 16.04 -0.73 2.49
N GLU A 201 16.65 -1.32 3.53
CA GLU A 201 16.99 -2.74 3.64
C GLU A 201 15.76 -3.62 3.41
N LEU A 202 14.64 -3.23 4.01
CA LEU A 202 13.34 -3.73 3.60
C LEU A 202 12.88 -2.93 2.40
N ILE A 203 12.84 -3.58 1.25
CA ILE A 203 12.56 -2.90 -0.02
C ILE A 203 11.29 -2.04 0.08
N ASN A 204 11.46 -0.75 -0.23
CA ASN A 204 10.37 0.21 -0.42
C ASN A 204 9.61 -0.14 -1.70
N ALA A 205 8.73 -1.16 -1.60
CA ALA A 205 8.00 -1.74 -2.72
C ALA A 205 7.39 -0.64 -3.64
N PRO A 206 7.60 -0.72 -4.97
CA PRO A 206 7.14 0.28 -5.94
C PRO A 206 5.63 0.16 -6.21
N TRP A 207 4.83 0.40 -5.18
CA TRP A 207 3.37 0.29 -5.23
C TRP A 207 2.75 1.24 -6.26
N GLY A 208 1.78 0.72 -6.99
CA GLY A 208 0.78 1.49 -7.72
C GLY A 208 -0.37 1.93 -6.81
N GLU A 209 -1.56 2.02 -7.38
CA GLU A 209 -2.77 2.55 -6.76
C GLU A 209 -3.52 1.52 -5.89
N GLY A 210 -3.09 0.26 -5.89
CA GLY A 210 -3.80 -0.88 -5.29
C GLY A 210 -3.31 -1.30 -3.91
N ALA A 211 -2.33 -0.61 -3.30
CA ALA A 211 -1.90 -0.86 -1.93
C ALA A 211 -2.89 -0.34 -0.87
N ILE A 212 -4.19 -0.56 -1.09
CA ILE A 212 -5.31 -0.07 -0.30
C ILE A 212 -6.48 -1.07 -0.47
N GLY A 213 -7.28 -1.25 0.57
CA GLY A 213 -8.45 -2.14 0.48
C GLY A 213 -9.42 -1.93 1.63
N THR A 214 -10.70 -2.22 1.38
CA THR A 214 -11.79 -2.05 2.34
C THR A 214 -12.41 -3.38 2.68
N ALA A 215 -12.58 -3.65 3.96
CA ALA A 215 -13.24 -4.86 4.42
C ALA A 215 -14.15 -4.56 5.61
N ARG A 216 -15.11 -5.46 5.84
CA ARG A 216 -15.85 -5.52 7.10
C ARG A 216 -15.03 -6.33 8.10
N TRP A 217 -14.59 -5.69 9.17
CA TRP A 217 -13.80 -6.32 10.23
C TRP A 217 -14.70 -6.59 11.42
N THR A 218 -14.65 -7.83 11.93
CA THR A 218 -15.43 -8.25 13.10
C THR A 218 -14.49 -8.68 14.23
N GLY A 219 -14.77 -8.20 15.44
CA GLY A 219 -13.89 -8.36 16.58
C GLY A 219 -14.41 -7.71 17.86
N VAL A 220 -13.49 -7.33 18.75
CA VAL A 220 -13.77 -6.65 20.02
C VAL A 220 -12.99 -5.34 20.13
N SER A 221 -13.61 -4.30 20.68
CA SER A 221 -12.93 -3.04 20.98
C SER A 221 -11.83 -3.25 22.02
N LEU A 222 -10.60 -2.81 21.71
CA LEU A 222 -9.47 -2.87 22.64
C LEU A 222 -9.75 -2.11 23.95
N LYS A 223 -10.62 -1.09 23.91
CA LYS A 223 -11.06 -0.37 25.12
C LYS A 223 -11.73 -1.30 26.12
N LYS A 224 -12.52 -2.26 25.64
CA LYS A 224 -13.22 -3.23 26.49
C LYS A 224 -12.26 -4.25 27.07
N VAL A 225 -11.28 -4.69 26.29
CA VAL A 225 -10.19 -5.56 26.75
C VAL A 225 -9.36 -4.88 27.85
N ILE A 226 -8.94 -3.62 27.66
CA ILE A 226 -8.22 -2.88 28.71
C ILE A 226 -9.09 -2.70 29.96
N LYS A 227 -10.40 -2.44 29.81
CA LYS A 227 -11.33 -2.37 30.95
C LYS A 227 -11.41 -3.70 31.71
N TYR A 228 -11.42 -4.83 30.99
CA TYR A 228 -11.40 -6.17 31.58
C TYR A 228 -10.10 -6.44 32.36
N CYS A 229 -8.98 -5.85 31.92
CA CYS A 229 -7.70 -5.81 32.64
C CYS A 229 -7.65 -4.76 33.78
N GLY A 230 -8.80 -4.42 34.37
CA GLY A 230 -8.90 -3.46 35.47
C GLY A 230 -8.73 -1.99 35.07
N GLY A 231 -8.58 -1.67 33.77
CA GLY A 231 -8.35 -0.31 33.29
C GLY A 231 -6.88 0.10 33.23
N LEU A 232 -6.64 1.35 32.82
CA LEU A 232 -5.30 1.93 32.68
C LEU A 232 -4.74 2.34 34.04
N LYS A 233 -3.42 2.16 34.22
CA LYS A 233 -2.64 2.84 35.26
C LYS A 233 -2.27 4.25 34.82
N ASP A 234 -1.92 5.09 35.80
CA ASP A 234 -1.39 6.43 35.54
C ASP A 234 -0.13 6.39 34.67
N GLY A 235 0.02 7.39 33.79
CA GLY A 235 1.12 7.48 32.84
C GLY A 235 0.93 6.71 31.53
N GLY A 236 -0.11 5.88 31.38
CA GLY A 236 -0.39 5.17 30.13
C GLY A 236 -0.81 6.11 28.99
N ALA A 237 0.07 6.34 28.02
CA ALA A 237 -0.15 7.28 26.91
C ALA A 237 -0.23 6.61 25.53
N HIS A 238 0.37 5.45 25.37
CA HIS A 238 0.42 4.67 24.14
C HIS A 238 0.09 3.20 24.40
N VAL A 239 -0.37 2.50 23.36
CA VAL A 239 -0.50 1.05 23.37
C VAL A 239 0.34 0.48 22.25
N GLU A 240 1.28 -0.38 22.61
CA GLU A 240 2.19 -1.08 21.72
C GLU A 240 1.64 -2.48 21.43
N PHE A 241 1.75 -2.89 20.17
CA PHE A 241 1.29 -4.16 19.64
C PHE A 241 2.48 -4.90 19.08
N PHE A 242 2.63 -6.18 19.46
CA PHE A 242 3.66 -7.06 18.94
C PHE A 242 3.03 -8.12 18.03
N GLY A 243 3.63 -8.33 16.87
CA GLY A 243 3.32 -9.40 15.93
C GLY A 243 4.27 -10.58 16.14
N ALA A 244 3.83 -11.77 15.74
CA ALA A 244 4.65 -12.98 15.81
C ALA A 244 5.73 -13.06 14.72
N ASP A 245 5.66 -12.23 13.67
CA ASP A 245 6.62 -12.27 12.57
C ASP A 245 8.01 -11.77 12.99
N THR A 246 9.04 -12.42 12.46
CA THR A 246 10.44 -12.01 12.64
C THR A 246 10.80 -10.94 11.62
N TYR A 247 11.35 -9.84 12.11
CA TYR A 247 11.74 -8.67 11.33
C TYR A 247 13.22 -8.35 11.55
N PHE A 248 13.91 -7.95 10.48
CA PHE A 248 15.35 -7.66 10.49
C PHE A 248 15.61 -6.19 10.18
N LYS A 249 16.56 -5.58 10.88
CA LYS A 249 17.00 -4.21 10.58
C LYS A 249 18.43 -3.99 11.04
N LYS A 250 19.30 -3.53 10.14
CA LYS A 250 20.70 -3.19 10.40
C LYS A 250 21.46 -4.32 11.12
N GLY A 251 21.29 -5.55 10.62
CA GLY A 251 21.91 -6.76 11.19
C GLY A 251 21.36 -7.17 12.56
N GLN A 252 20.24 -6.61 13.00
CA GLN A 252 19.55 -6.96 14.24
C GLN A 252 18.21 -7.63 13.93
N VAL A 253 17.77 -8.51 14.83
CA VAL A 253 16.49 -9.22 14.74
C VAL A 253 15.49 -8.68 15.76
N TYR A 254 14.21 -8.67 15.41
CA TYR A 254 13.11 -8.21 16.24
C TYR A 254 11.83 -9.00 15.95
N ASN A 255 10.84 -8.86 16.82
CA ASN A 255 9.44 -9.04 16.40
C ASN A 255 8.88 -7.72 15.83
N TYR A 256 7.91 -7.81 14.91
CA TYR A 256 7.21 -6.61 14.44
C TYR A 256 6.52 -5.92 15.61
N ALA A 257 6.76 -4.62 15.80
CA ALA A 257 6.10 -3.85 16.85
C ALA A 257 5.83 -2.41 16.44
N VAL A 258 4.66 -1.92 16.82
CA VAL A 258 4.16 -0.57 16.54
C VAL A 258 3.28 -0.10 17.69
N SER A 259 3.05 1.21 17.81
CA SER A 259 2.15 1.75 18.83
C SER A 259 1.18 2.78 18.29
N VAL A 260 0.07 2.93 18.99
CA VAL A 260 -0.91 3.99 18.76
C VAL A 260 -1.15 4.77 20.05
N PRO A 261 -1.48 6.08 19.97
CA PRO A 261 -1.80 6.86 21.16
C PRO A 261 -3.09 6.35 21.80
N ILE A 262 -3.15 6.38 23.13
CA ILE A 262 -4.27 5.85 23.91
C ILE A 262 -5.61 6.51 23.56
N ARG A 263 -5.59 7.73 23.01
CA ARG A 263 -6.79 8.43 22.52
C ARG A 263 -7.59 7.59 21.53
N LYS A 264 -6.95 6.84 20.62
CA LYS A 264 -7.63 5.97 19.64
C LYS A 264 -8.38 4.84 20.33
N VAL A 265 -7.80 4.30 21.40
CA VAL A 265 -8.46 3.29 22.24
C VAL A 265 -9.65 3.90 22.99
N LYS A 266 -9.48 5.10 23.57
CA LYS A 266 -10.54 5.79 24.33
C LYS A 266 -11.79 6.06 23.47
N ILE A 267 -11.65 6.32 22.18
CA ILE A 267 -12.76 6.59 21.25
C ILE A 267 -13.20 5.37 20.41
N ASN A 268 -12.81 4.15 20.81
CA ASN A 268 -13.20 2.87 20.16
C ASN A 268 -12.73 2.68 18.71
N GLU A 269 -11.60 3.28 18.33
CA GLU A 269 -11.05 3.17 16.97
C GLU A 269 -9.91 2.13 16.86
N VAL A 270 -9.80 1.24 17.84
CA VAL A 270 -8.87 0.10 17.83
C VAL A 270 -9.65 -1.19 18.09
N LEU A 271 -9.71 -2.03 17.06
CA LEU A 271 -10.44 -3.30 17.05
C LEU A 271 -9.42 -4.45 17.07
N LEU A 272 -9.65 -5.45 17.92
CA LEU A 272 -8.99 -6.75 17.84
C LEU A 272 -9.88 -7.67 17.01
N ALA A 273 -9.52 -7.89 15.75
CA ALA A 273 -10.34 -8.57 14.75
C ALA A 273 -9.86 -10.00 14.50
N TRP A 274 -10.80 -10.95 14.43
CA TRP A 274 -10.57 -12.35 14.05
C TRP A 274 -11.32 -12.75 12.76
N GLU A 275 -12.18 -11.86 12.26
CA GLU A 275 -13.02 -12.05 11.09
C GLU A 275 -12.85 -10.88 10.11
N MET A 276 -12.86 -11.21 8.81
CA MET A 276 -12.75 -10.28 7.70
C MET A 276 -13.75 -10.68 6.60
N ASN A 277 -14.66 -9.77 6.28
CA ASN A 277 -15.77 -9.96 5.34
C ASN A 277 -16.70 -11.14 5.69
N GLY A 278 -16.91 -11.38 6.99
CA GLY A 278 -17.80 -12.46 7.48
C GLY A 278 -17.14 -13.83 7.56
N GLU A 279 -15.89 -13.96 7.11
CA GLU A 279 -15.10 -15.19 7.17
C GLU A 279 -13.99 -15.06 8.23
N PRO A 280 -13.47 -16.18 8.77
CA PRO A 280 -12.23 -16.16 9.56
C PRO A 280 -11.11 -15.45 8.81
N LEU A 281 -10.22 -14.75 9.53
CA LEU A 281 -9.06 -14.11 8.92
C LEU A 281 -8.25 -15.12 8.08
N PRO A 282 -7.87 -14.77 6.84
CA PRO A 282 -6.82 -15.50 6.15
C PRO A 282 -5.49 -15.41 6.91
N ALA A 283 -4.63 -16.44 6.82
CA ALA A 283 -3.35 -16.47 7.52
C ALA A 283 -2.48 -15.28 7.14
N ILE A 284 -2.46 -14.91 5.86
CA ILE A 284 -1.71 -13.78 5.33
C ILE A 284 -2.18 -12.41 5.86
N HIS A 285 -3.43 -12.33 6.31
CA HIS A 285 -4.05 -11.13 6.87
C HIS A 285 -4.06 -11.08 8.40
N GLY A 286 -3.41 -12.03 9.07
CA GLY A 286 -3.16 -11.97 10.51
C GLY A 286 -3.94 -12.97 11.36
N PHE A 287 -4.38 -14.09 10.79
CA PHE A 287 -5.03 -15.16 11.58
C PHE A 287 -4.16 -15.61 12.77
N PRO A 288 -4.74 -15.91 13.94
CA PRO A 288 -6.18 -15.85 14.23
C PRO A 288 -6.68 -14.48 14.70
N LEU A 289 -5.77 -13.54 14.98
CA LEU A 289 -6.13 -12.23 15.52
C LEU A 289 -5.16 -11.14 15.04
N ARG A 290 -5.73 -10.03 14.57
CA ARG A 290 -5.00 -8.81 14.24
C ARG A 290 -5.58 -7.60 14.95
N VAL A 291 -4.80 -6.53 15.00
CA VAL A 291 -5.28 -5.19 15.29
C VAL A 291 -5.75 -4.53 13.99
N VAL A 292 -6.86 -3.79 14.07
CA VAL A 292 -7.34 -2.86 13.04
C VAL A 292 -7.49 -1.48 13.68
N VAL A 293 -6.68 -0.52 13.23
CA VAL A 293 -6.68 0.86 13.72
C VAL A 293 -7.33 1.76 12.68
N MET A 294 -8.51 2.27 13.00
CA MET A 294 -9.35 2.98 12.04
C MET A 294 -8.73 4.34 11.66
N GLY A 295 -8.69 4.68 10.37
CA GLY A 295 -8.16 5.94 9.85
C GLY A 295 -6.62 6.09 9.87
N TYR A 296 -5.90 5.14 10.49
CA TYR A 296 -4.44 5.17 10.53
C TYR A 296 -3.82 4.37 9.38
N ILE A 297 -2.54 4.62 9.11
CA ILE A 297 -1.76 3.85 8.15
C ILE A 297 -1.83 2.35 8.49
N GLY A 298 -1.82 1.51 7.46
CA GLY A 298 -1.93 0.06 7.60
C GLY A 298 -0.87 -0.54 8.52
N ALA A 299 0.33 0.05 8.61
CA ALA A 299 1.40 -0.40 9.49
C ALA A 299 1.01 -0.42 10.98
N ARG A 300 0.09 0.44 11.43
CA ARG A 300 -0.34 0.46 12.84
C ARG A 300 -1.34 -0.66 13.17
N SER A 301 -1.89 -1.31 12.15
CA SER A 301 -2.81 -2.45 12.26
C SER A 301 -2.00 -3.76 12.33
N CYS A 302 -1.33 -4.00 13.45
CA CYS A 302 -0.46 -5.16 13.67
C CYS A 302 -1.15 -6.49 13.40
N LYS A 303 -0.47 -7.43 12.72
CA LYS A 303 -0.97 -8.79 12.44
C LYS A 303 -0.36 -9.80 13.40
N TRP A 304 -0.99 -10.98 13.51
CA TRP A 304 -0.50 -12.11 14.31
C TRP A 304 -0.19 -11.69 15.75
N LEU A 305 -1.16 -11.04 16.41
CA LEU A 305 -0.95 -10.34 17.68
C LEU A 305 -0.47 -11.31 18.78
N THR A 306 0.63 -10.99 19.43
CA THR A 306 1.17 -11.76 20.57
C THR A 306 1.00 -11.03 21.90
N ARG A 307 1.13 -9.70 21.89
CA ARG A 307 1.15 -8.84 23.08
C ARG A 307 0.53 -7.47 22.80
N VAL A 308 -0.14 -6.95 23.82
CA VAL A 308 -0.67 -5.59 23.93
C VAL A 308 -0.05 -4.97 25.18
N ASN A 309 0.85 -4.02 24.99
CA ASN A 309 1.64 -3.42 26.07
C ASN A 309 1.29 -1.93 26.22
N VAL A 310 0.72 -1.52 27.35
CA VAL A 310 0.42 -0.10 27.61
C VAL A 310 1.67 0.59 28.15
N ILE A 311 2.13 1.63 27.46
CA ILE A 311 3.41 2.32 27.72
C ILE A 311 3.23 3.85 27.81
N GLY A 312 4.20 4.52 28.43
CA GLY A 312 4.15 5.98 28.65
C GLY A 312 4.62 6.84 27.47
N THR A 313 5.29 6.24 26.50
CA THR A 313 5.83 6.92 25.30
C THR A 313 5.53 6.09 24.05
N PRO A 314 5.68 6.65 22.83
CA PRO A 314 5.63 5.83 21.62
C PRO A 314 6.62 4.66 21.67
N SER A 315 6.28 3.57 20.96
CA SER A 315 7.16 2.41 20.82
C SER A 315 8.53 2.80 20.25
N MET A 316 9.58 2.21 20.82
CA MET A 316 10.96 2.36 20.36
C MET A 316 11.36 1.31 19.30
N ALA A 317 10.42 0.45 18.89
CA ALA A 317 10.64 -0.52 17.85
C ALA A 317 11.05 0.16 16.53
N PRO A 318 11.92 -0.46 15.70
CA PRO A 318 12.43 0.19 14.50
C PRO A 318 11.32 0.65 13.54
N VAL A 319 10.27 -0.14 13.38
CA VAL A 319 9.11 0.18 12.52
C VAL A 319 8.34 1.44 13.00
N GLN A 320 8.37 1.76 14.29
CA GLN A 320 7.73 2.96 14.84
C GLN A 320 8.66 4.17 14.80
N MET A 321 9.92 3.98 15.18
CA MET A 321 10.88 5.06 15.44
C MET A 321 11.74 5.43 14.23
N LYS A 322 12.02 4.48 13.34
CA LYS A 322 13.01 4.62 12.26
C LYS A 322 12.41 4.50 10.85
N GLU A 323 11.18 4.01 10.75
CA GLU A 323 10.44 3.81 9.49
C GLU A 323 9.06 4.46 9.60
N TYR A 324 8.36 4.56 8.46
CA TYR A 324 7.04 5.19 8.40
C TYR A 324 7.09 6.63 8.94
N LEU A 325 8.12 7.36 8.53
CA LEU A 325 8.34 8.76 8.86
C LEU A 325 8.01 9.62 7.64
N TYR A 326 7.43 10.79 7.88
CA TYR A 326 7.24 11.79 6.84
C TYR A 326 8.22 12.92 7.06
N TYR A 327 9.04 13.19 6.05
CA TYR A 327 10.07 14.23 6.07
C TYR A 327 9.64 15.46 5.28
N THR A 328 10.31 16.58 5.54
CA THR A 328 10.17 17.75 4.67
C THR A 328 10.77 17.47 3.27
N PRO A 329 10.31 18.14 2.20
CA PRO A 329 10.81 17.89 0.85
C PRO A 329 12.25 18.35 0.56
N GLN A 330 12.97 18.91 1.54
CA GLN A 330 14.31 19.49 1.37
C GLN A 330 15.42 18.65 2.03
N MET A 331 15.09 17.40 2.39
CA MET A 331 16.03 16.47 3.02
C MET A 331 16.41 15.35 2.07
N GLY A 332 17.60 14.81 2.28
CA GLY A 332 18.15 13.69 1.53
C GLY A 332 19.04 12.81 2.40
N LYS A 333 19.61 11.76 1.80
CA LYS A 333 20.39 10.73 2.51
C LYS A 333 21.49 11.28 3.43
N GLN A 334 22.13 12.38 3.02
CA GLN A 334 23.32 12.94 3.67
C GLN A 334 22.98 13.76 4.93
N ASN A 335 21.76 14.28 5.04
CA ASN A 335 21.37 15.20 6.12
C ASN A 335 20.13 14.74 6.90
N VAL A 336 19.50 13.63 6.51
CA VAL A 336 18.33 13.10 7.23
C VAL A 336 18.72 12.37 8.50
N THR A 337 18.01 12.67 9.58
CA THR A 337 18.02 11.90 10.83
C THR A 337 16.59 11.52 11.20
N TYR A 338 16.41 10.42 11.92
CA TYR A 338 15.07 9.94 12.29
C TYR A 338 14.22 10.97 13.03
N SER A 339 14.84 11.84 13.84
CA SER A 339 14.15 12.90 14.57
C SER A 339 13.68 14.07 13.70
N ASN A 340 14.13 14.17 12.45
CA ASN A 340 13.62 15.17 11.51
C ASN A 340 12.24 14.83 10.93
N GLY A 341 11.89 13.54 10.91
CA GLY A 341 10.59 13.08 10.43
C GLY A 341 9.57 12.96 11.55
N PHE A 342 8.29 13.06 11.22
CA PHE A 342 7.23 12.71 12.16
C PHE A 342 6.65 11.34 11.82
N SER A 343 6.26 10.60 12.86
CA SER A 343 5.66 9.27 12.70
C SER A 343 4.30 9.37 12.03
N ILE A 344 4.16 8.72 10.88
CA ILE A 344 2.90 8.71 10.14
C ILE A 344 1.87 7.90 10.93
N GLN A 345 0.73 8.52 11.18
CA GLN A 345 -0.40 7.94 11.92
C GLN A 345 -1.65 8.01 11.06
N THR A 346 -2.40 9.11 11.09
CA THR A 346 -3.57 9.32 10.22
C THR A 346 -3.16 9.45 8.76
N MET A 347 -3.85 8.75 7.85
CA MET A 347 -3.66 8.97 6.41
C MET A 347 -4.37 10.26 5.96
N PRO A 348 -3.73 11.14 5.18
CA PRO A 348 -4.41 12.31 4.63
C PRO A 348 -5.38 11.90 3.52
N VAL A 349 -6.17 12.86 3.05
CA VAL A 349 -7.02 12.70 1.88
C VAL A 349 -6.19 12.30 0.64
N ALA A 350 -6.68 11.31 -0.09
CA ALA A 350 -6.06 10.77 -1.29
C ALA A 350 -7.13 10.24 -2.25
N SER A 351 -6.80 10.17 -3.53
CA SER A 351 -7.64 9.55 -4.57
C SER A 351 -6.79 8.98 -5.68
N ALA A 352 -7.36 8.10 -6.50
CA ALA A 352 -6.71 7.57 -7.69
C ALA A 352 -7.73 7.23 -8.79
N ILE A 353 -7.37 7.55 -10.03
CA ILE A 353 -7.97 6.98 -11.24
C ILE A 353 -7.52 5.52 -11.38
N MET A 354 -8.47 4.62 -11.65
CA MET A 354 -8.28 3.18 -11.80
C MET A 354 -8.47 2.72 -13.24
N SER A 355 -9.31 3.42 -13.99
CA SER A 355 -9.50 3.32 -15.44
C SER A 355 -9.90 4.69 -15.96
N PRO A 356 -9.42 5.12 -17.15
CA PRO A 356 -8.45 4.46 -18.02
C PRO A 356 -7.02 4.42 -17.44
N LEU A 357 -6.08 3.79 -18.14
CA LEU A 357 -4.68 3.70 -17.73
C LEU A 357 -3.83 4.78 -18.38
N ASN A 358 -2.72 5.13 -17.72
CA ASN A 358 -1.76 6.07 -18.27
C ASN A 358 -1.22 5.58 -19.63
N ASN A 359 -1.24 6.48 -20.60
CA ASN A 359 -0.91 6.30 -22.03
C ASN A 359 -1.93 5.52 -22.87
N ASP A 360 -3.14 5.28 -22.37
CA ASP A 360 -4.21 4.71 -23.20
C ASP A 360 -4.61 5.67 -24.34
N VAL A 361 -4.98 5.08 -25.48
CA VAL A 361 -5.54 5.78 -26.63
C VAL A 361 -7.03 5.51 -26.68
N ILE A 362 -7.86 6.56 -26.61
CA ILE A 362 -9.30 6.45 -26.42
C ILE A 362 -10.03 7.12 -27.57
N ILE A 363 -10.82 6.32 -28.29
CA ILE A 363 -11.77 6.82 -29.29
C ILE A 363 -13.12 7.02 -28.61
N HIS A 364 -13.62 8.26 -28.59
CA HIS A 364 -14.84 8.63 -27.88
C HIS A 364 -15.68 9.64 -28.66
N ASP A 365 -16.91 9.89 -28.19
CA ASP A 365 -17.92 10.78 -28.80
C ASP A 365 -18.14 12.08 -28.00
N GLY A 366 -17.06 12.62 -27.43
CA GLY A 366 -17.09 13.81 -26.58
C GLY A 366 -17.11 13.56 -25.07
N LYS A 367 -17.11 12.29 -24.61
CA LYS A 367 -16.98 11.93 -23.19
C LYS A 367 -16.07 10.72 -22.99
N ILE A 368 -15.33 10.67 -21.88
CA ILE A 368 -14.50 9.52 -21.51
C ILE A 368 -14.94 8.99 -20.14
N SER A 369 -15.15 7.69 -20.04
CA SER A 369 -15.50 7.01 -18.79
C SER A 369 -14.30 6.82 -17.88
N PHE A 370 -14.42 7.26 -16.63
CA PHE A 370 -13.42 7.09 -15.57
C PHE A 370 -13.99 6.27 -14.42
N THR A 371 -13.12 5.52 -13.75
CA THR A 371 -13.40 4.93 -12.44
C THR A 371 -12.25 5.20 -11.49
N GLY A 372 -12.53 5.17 -10.18
CA GLY A 372 -11.47 5.33 -9.20
C GLY A 372 -11.88 5.11 -7.75
N TRP A 373 -10.98 5.47 -6.85
CA TRP A 373 -11.25 5.53 -5.41
C TRP A 373 -10.84 6.88 -4.82
N ALA A 374 -11.44 7.22 -3.69
CA ALA A 374 -11.13 8.36 -2.85
C ALA A 374 -11.18 7.94 -1.37
N TYR A 375 -10.26 8.41 -0.54
CA TYR A 375 -10.13 8.02 0.87
C TYR A 375 -9.59 9.18 1.71
N SER A 376 -10.02 9.28 2.96
CA SER A 376 -9.38 10.11 3.99
C SER A 376 -9.32 9.32 5.29
N GLY A 377 -8.18 9.34 5.99
CA GLY A 377 -8.06 8.77 7.33
C GLY A 377 -8.52 9.72 8.44
N SER A 378 -8.72 11.00 8.12
CA SER A 378 -9.17 12.04 9.04
C SER A 378 -10.69 12.18 9.12
N GLY A 379 -11.42 11.38 8.33
CA GLY A 379 -12.88 11.45 8.20
C GLY A 379 -13.33 10.65 6.99
N TRP A 380 -14.21 11.18 6.14
CA TRP A 380 -14.69 10.48 4.93
C TRP A 380 -14.64 11.36 3.67
N PRO A 381 -14.49 10.76 2.48
CA PRO A 381 -14.62 11.47 1.21
C PRO A 381 -16.01 12.10 1.05
N GLU A 382 -16.06 13.42 0.86
CA GLU A 382 -17.30 14.16 0.65
C GLU A 382 -17.49 14.52 -0.83
N ARG A 383 -16.41 14.94 -1.51
CA ARG A 383 -16.45 15.33 -2.93
C ARG A 383 -15.25 14.80 -3.69
N VAL A 384 -15.49 14.29 -4.90
CA VAL A 384 -14.44 13.89 -5.85
C VAL A 384 -14.57 14.73 -7.10
N GLU A 385 -13.45 15.24 -7.62
CA GLU A 385 -13.43 16.05 -8.83
C GLU A 385 -12.40 15.49 -9.81
N VAL A 386 -12.78 15.45 -11.09
CA VAL A 386 -11.93 15.01 -12.20
C VAL A 386 -11.69 16.20 -13.13
N SER A 387 -10.45 16.40 -13.51
CA SER A 387 -10.02 17.41 -14.48
C SER A 387 -9.53 16.74 -15.76
N ASN A 388 -9.84 17.35 -16.91
CA ASN A 388 -9.46 16.90 -18.25
C ASN A 388 -8.36 17.75 -18.91
N ASP A 389 -7.83 18.74 -18.19
CA ASP A 389 -6.86 19.74 -18.70
C ASP A 389 -5.65 19.92 -17.76
N GLY A 390 -5.37 18.92 -16.91
CA GLY A 390 -4.24 18.93 -15.99
C GLY A 390 -4.46 19.72 -14.70
N GLY A 391 -5.70 20.15 -14.42
CA GLY A 391 -6.12 20.76 -13.16
C GLY A 391 -6.58 22.21 -13.26
N GLY A 392 -6.83 22.72 -14.47
CA GLY A 392 -7.40 24.05 -14.70
C GLY A 392 -8.91 24.06 -14.49
N VAL A 393 -9.62 23.13 -15.12
CA VAL A 393 -11.07 22.92 -15.01
C VAL A 393 -11.35 21.62 -14.28
N TRP A 394 -12.31 21.66 -13.35
CA TRP A 394 -12.70 20.53 -12.50
C TRP A 394 -14.19 20.22 -12.67
N TYR A 395 -14.49 18.94 -12.85
CA TYR A 395 -15.85 18.41 -12.89
C TYR A 395 -16.09 17.58 -11.64
N GLU A 396 -17.11 17.95 -10.88
CA GLU A 396 -17.54 17.18 -9.72
C GLU A 396 -18.19 15.86 -10.15
N VAL A 397 -17.79 14.77 -9.50
CA VAL A 397 -18.45 13.47 -9.63
C VAL A 397 -19.77 13.52 -8.86
N PRO A 398 -20.94 13.32 -9.50
CA PRO A 398 -22.23 13.34 -8.81
C PRO A 398 -22.29 12.29 -7.69
N ASP A 399 -23.00 12.59 -6.59
CA ASP A 399 -23.03 11.72 -5.41
C ASP A 399 -23.59 10.32 -5.71
N GLU A 400 -24.57 10.20 -6.59
CA GLU A 400 -25.11 8.92 -7.05
C GLU A 400 -24.09 8.05 -7.83
N LYS A 401 -22.96 8.63 -8.22
CA LYS A 401 -21.85 7.94 -8.89
C LYS A 401 -20.69 7.57 -7.96
N LEU A 402 -20.80 7.94 -6.69
CA LEU A 402 -19.89 7.55 -5.62
C LEU A 402 -20.50 6.38 -4.83
N SER A 403 -19.67 5.41 -4.41
CA SER A 403 -20.12 4.23 -3.64
C SER A 403 -20.67 4.61 -2.26
N LYS A 404 -21.18 3.63 -1.52
CA LYS A 404 -21.76 3.90 -0.18
C LYS A 404 -20.76 4.61 0.74
N LYS A 405 -21.26 5.63 1.45
CA LYS A 405 -20.51 6.40 2.44
C LYS A 405 -20.41 5.61 3.75
N TYR A 406 -19.19 5.36 4.22
CA TYR A 406 -18.90 4.83 5.56
C TYR A 406 -17.90 5.74 6.27
N TYR A 407 -17.96 5.78 7.60
CA TYR A 407 -17.16 6.70 8.41
C TYR A 407 -15.63 6.43 8.34
N HIS A 408 -15.22 5.17 8.19
CA HIS A 408 -13.81 4.76 8.17
C HIS A 408 -13.38 4.10 6.85
N ALA A 409 -14.16 4.31 5.78
CA ALA A 409 -13.88 3.67 4.50
C ALA A 409 -13.79 4.66 3.34
N TRP A 410 -13.12 4.22 2.29
CA TRP A 410 -13.06 4.90 1.02
C TRP A 410 -14.44 5.01 0.36
N ARG A 411 -14.50 5.78 -0.72
CA ARG A 411 -15.57 5.68 -1.71
C ARG A 411 -14.95 5.34 -3.06
N THR A 412 -15.47 4.33 -3.73
CA THR A 412 -15.19 4.15 -5.16
C THR A 412 -16.09 5.08 -5.97
N TRP A 413 -15.68 5.42 -7.18
CA TRP A 413 -16.39 6.39 -8.01
C TRP A 413 -16.34 6.02 -9.49
N SER A 414 -17.33 6.50 -10.25
CA SER A 414 -17.37 6.40 -11.71
C SER A 414 -17.81 7.73 -12.31
N PHE A 415 -17.31 8.13 -13.47
CA PHE A 415 -17.65 9.44 -14.03
C PHE A 415 -17.48 9.48 -15.54
N GLU A 416 -18.45 10.09 -16.24
CA GLU A 416 -18.36 10.38 -17.68
C GLU A 416 -17.84 11.81 -17.86
N CYS A 417 -16.52 11.95 -17.97
CA CYS A 417 -15.89 13.26 -18.07
C CYS A 417 -16.08 13.83 -19.49
N PRO A 418 -16.60 15.06 -19.66
CA PRO A 418 -16.68 15.69 -20.97
C PRO A 418 -15.28 16.04 -21.48
N VAL A 419 -15.01 15.70 -22.74
CA VAL A 419 -13.71 15.89 -23.40
C VAL A 419 -13.97 16.31 -24.84
N ASP A 420 -13.75 17.60 -25.13
CA ASP A 420 -13.80 18.08 -26.51
C ASP A 420 -12.43 18.02 -27.20
N ALA A 421 -11.37 18.38 -26.48
CA ALA A 421 -10.00 18.44 -26.99
C ALA A 421 -9.52 17.07 -27.49
N GLU A 422 -8.60 17.07 -28.45
CA GLU A 422 -8.01 15.86 -29.05
C GLU A 422 -6.48 15.85 -28.88
N GLY A 423 -5.86 14.69 -29.00
CA GLY A 423 -4.41 14.52 -28.82
C GLY A 423 -4.03 14.12 -27.38
N TRP A 424 -2.78 14.35 -27.00
CA TRP A 424 -2.31 14.06 -25.63
C TRP A 424 -2.88 15.07 -24.63
N LEU A 425 -3.71 14.57 -23.73
CA LEU A 425 -4.30 15.33 -22.63
C LEU A 425 -3.86 14.75 -21.29
N GLU A 426 -3.74 15.62 -20.28
CA GLU A 426 -3.47 15.21 -18.91
C GLU A 426 -4.76 15.28 -18.09
N PHE A 427 -5.10 14.17 -17.44
CA PHE A 427 -6.24 14.05 -16.55
C PHE A 427 -5.75 13.96 -15.12
N CYS A 428 -6.48 14.58 -14.19
CA CYS A 428 -6.16 14.44 -12.78
C CYS A 428 -7.41 14.38 -11.89
N VAL A 429 -7.28 13.71 -10.74
CA VAL A 429 -8.36 13.58 -9.76
C VAL A 429 -7.93 14.13 -8.41
N ARG A 430 -8.87 14.77 -7.71
CA ARG A 430 -8.72 15.16 -6.30
C ARG A 430 -9.98 14.84 -5.49
N CYS A 431 -9.77 14.63 -4.21
CA CYS A 431 -10.81 14.43 -3.22
C CYS A 431 -10.82 15.58 -2.22
N TRP A 432 -12.01 15.91 -1.72
CA TRP A 432 -12.24 16.73 -0.54
C TRP A 432 -12.89 15.87 0.55
N ASP A 433 -12.36 15.92 1.76
CA ASP A 433 -12.99 15.24 2.90
C ASP A 433 -13.98 16.17 3.63
N ASP A 434 -14.66 15.63 4.64
CA ASP A 434 -15.67 16.32 5.46
C ASP A 434 -15.11 17.53 6.23
N ALA A 435 -13.80 17.59 6.44
CA ALA A 435 -13.09 18.72 7.04
C ALA A 435 -12.51 19.70 6.01
N LEU A 436 -12.91 19.57 4.73
CA LEU A 436 -12.45 20.38 3.60
C LEU A 436 -10.93 20.29 3.33
N ASN A 437 -10.26 19.24 3.79
CA ASN A 437 -8.90 18.96 3.33
C ASN A 437 -8.94 18.53 1.87
N THR A 438 -7.94 18.93 1.09
CA THR A 438 -7.77 18.45 -0.29
C THR A 438 -6.31 18.14 -0.60
N GLN A 439 -6.10 17.60 -1.79
CA GLN A 439 -4.83 17.07 -2.26
C GLN A 439 -3.96 18.16 -2.92
N PRO A 440 -2.64 18.18 -2.66
CA PRO A 440 -1.71 18.97 -3.45
C PRO A 440 -1.80 18.60 -4.93
N THR A 441 -1.62 19.57 -5.82
CA THR A 441 -1.82 19.38 -7.26
C THR A 441 -0.73 18.52 -7.91
N TYR A 442 0.51 18.55 -7.39
CA TYR A 442 1.68 17.90 -7.98
C TYR A 442 2.43 17.03 -6.97
N VAL A 443 3.08 15.98 -7.47
CA VAL A 443 3.93 15.07 -6.68
C VAL A 443 4.98 15.84 -5.91
N ARG A 444 5.65 16.82 -6.53
CA ARG A 444 6.69 17.62 -5.87
C ARG A 444 6.21 18.31 -4.60
N SER A 445 4.95 18.75 -4.56
CA SER A 445 4.35 19.42 -3.40
C SER A 445 4.10 18.48 -2.21
N ALA A 446 4.04 17.16 -2.46
CA ALA A 446 3.81 16.13 -1.44
C ALA A 446 5.01 15.18 -1.27
N TRP A 447 6.09 15.38 -2.03
CA TRP A 447 7.25 14.50 -2.03
C TRP A 447 8.01 14.58 -0.71
N ASN A 448 8.51 13.44 -0.24
CA ASN A 448 9.39 13.34 0.91
C ASN A 448 10.42 12.22 0.69
N TRP A 449 11.55 12.33 1.39
CA TRP A 449 12.69 11.43 1.22
C TRP A 449 12.35 9.93 1.39
N ASP A 450 11.47 9.58 2.35
CA ASP A 450 11.09 8.18 2.63
C ASP A 450 10.04 7.61 1.65
N LEU A 451 9.59 8.42 0.69
CA LEU A 451 8.64 8.05 -0.36
C LEU A 451 7.33 7.44 0.20
N HIS A 452 6.85 8.00 1.30
CA HIS A 452 5.56 7.65 1.89
C HIS A 452 4.50 8.71 1.56
N VAL A 453 3.22 8.35 1.72
CA VAL A 453 2.07 9.25 1.67
C VAL A 453 2.02 10.07 0.38
N THR A 454 1.91 9.39 -0.76
CA THR A 454 1.59 10.06 -2.04
C THR A 454 0.15 10.58 -1.99
N SER A 455 0.00 11.81 -1.50
CA SER A 455 -1.30 12.49 -1.35
C SER A 455 -1.59 13.49 -2.47
N SER A 456 -0.68 13.70 -3.41
CA SER A 456 -0.93 14.56 -4.56
C SER A 456 -2.09 14.04 -5.43
N CYS A 457 -2.70 14.91 -6.23
CA CYS A 457 -3.67 14.52 -7.25
C CYS A 457 -3.07 13.41 -8.12
N HIS A 458 -3.82 12.31 -8.33
CA HIS A 458 -3.36 11.26 -9.25
C HIS A 458 -3.52 11.79 -10.67
N ARG A 459 -2.48 11.59 -11.51
CA ARG A 459 -2.41 12.11 -12.88
C ARG A 459 -2.17 10.98 -13.86
N ILE A 460 -2.93 10.98 -14.96
CA ILE A 460 -2.68 10.09 -16.10
C ILE A 460 -2.73 10.90 -17.39
N LYS A 461 -2.00 10.45 -18.41
CA LYS A 461 -2.01 11.03 -19.75
C LYS A 461 -2.76 10.10 -20.68
N LEU A 462 -3.69 10.63 -21.46
CA LEU A 462 -4.48 9.86 -22.42
C LEU A 462 -4.38 10.51 -23.79
N TYR A 463 -4.39 9.72 -24.85
CA TYR A 463 -4.54 10.24 -26.19
C TYR A 463 -6.02 10.21 -26.59
N SER A 464 -6.63 11.39 -26.66
CA SER A 464 -8.03 11.58 -27.03
C SER A 464 -8.21 11.60 -28.54
N VAL A 465 -9.17 10.82 -29.03
CA VAL A 465 -9.62 10.79 -30.43
C VAL A 465 -11.13 11.01 -30.42
N ASN A 466 -11.56 12.24 -30.69
CA ASN A 466 -12.96 12.61 -30.59
C ASN A 466 -13.69 12.39 -31.91
N LYS A 467 -14.34 11.23 -32.07
CA LYS A 467 -15.04 10.86 -33.30
C LYS A 467 -16.29 11.70 -33.57
N SER A 468 -16.72 12.57 -32.65
CA SER A 468 -17.79 13.54 -32.93
C SER A 468 -17.30 14.69 -33.82
N LYS A 469 -15.98 14.92 -33.88
CA LYS A 469 -15.39 15.95 -34.75
C LYS A 469 -15.33 15.46 -36.21
N PRO A 470 -15.85 16.22 -37.19
CA PRO A 470 -15.94 15.76 -38.59
C PRO A 470 -14.59 15.38 -39.22
N ALA A 471 -13.52 16.14 -38.93
CA ALA A 471 -12.18 15.87 -39.46
C ALA A 471 -11.64 14.53 -38.95
N THR A 472 -11.79 14.26 -37.66
CA THR A 472 -11.37 13.02 -37.01
C THR A 472 -12.19 11.83 -37.49
N ALA A 473 -13.51 11.97 -37.59
CA ALA A 473 -14.38 10.94 -38.14
C ALA A 473 -13.99 10.57 -39.58
N LYS A 474 -13.73 11.58 -40.43
CA LYS A 474 -13.22 11.38 -41.81
C LYS A 474 -11.90 10.62 -41.79
N ARG A 475 -10.96 10.97 -40.90
CA ARG A 475 -9.67 10.29 -40.79
C ARG A 475 -9.81 8.84 -40.33
N LEU A 476 -10.61 8.57 -39.31
CA LEU A 476 -10.86 7.20 -38.83
C LEU A 476 -11.45 6.31 -39.93
N LYS A 477 -12.39 6.85 -40.70
CA LYS A 477 -12.96 6.15 -41.86
C LYS A 477 -11.90 5.84 -42.94
N GLN A 478 -10.94 6.73 -43.19
CA GLN A 478 -9.83 6.46 -44.11
C GLN A 478 -8.93 5.31 -43.65
N PHE A 479 -8.66 5.19 -42.34
CA PHE A 479 -7.93 4.04 -41.80
C PHE A 479 -8.71 2.74 -42.00
N GLU A 480 -10.01 2.75 -41.70
CA GLU A 480 -10.91 1.60 -41.85
C GLU A 480 -11.01 1.13 -43.31
N GLU A 481 -11.29 2.04 -44.24
CA GLU A 481 -11.43 1.74 -45.68
C GLU A 481 -10.14 1.16 -46.29
N ARG A 482 -8.98 1.50 -45.73
CA ARG A 482 -7.67 1.03 -46.20
C ARG A 482 -7.16 -0.19 -45.42
N GLY A 483 -7.90 -0.69 -44.44
CA GLY A 483 -7.49 -1.80 -43.58
C GLY A 483 -6.20 -1.51 -42.78
N LEU A 484 -5.95 -0.24 -42.46
CA LEU A 484 -4.74 0.19 -41.76
C LEU A 484 -4.95 0.20 -40.24
N PRO A 485 -3.96 -0.26 -39.45
CA PRO A 485 -4.06 -0.17 -38.00
C PRO A 485 -3.93 1.30 -37.55
N PHE A 486 -4.76 1.71 -36.60
CA PHE A 486 -4.68 3.05 -35.99
C PHE A 486 -3.50 3.19 -35.02
N LEU A 487 -3.03 2.07 -34.45
CA LEU A 487 -1.91 2.04 -33.51
C LEU A 487 -0.68 1.33 -34.11
N PRO A 488 0.53 1.69 -33.67
CA PRO A 488 0.84 2.77 -32.72
C PRO A 488 0.71 4.16 -33.37
N LEU A 489 0.27 5.16 -32.58
CA LEU A 489 0.08 6.55 -33.04
C LEU A 489 1.32 7.19 -33.65
N THR A 490 2.51 6.72 -33.28
CA THR A 490 3.79 7.25 -33.73
C THR A 490 4.22 6.74 -35.09
N ARG A 491 3.48 5.80 -35.69
CA ARG A 491 3.80 5.27 -37.01
C ARG A 491 3.31 6.24 -38.11
N PRO A 492 4.15 6.61 -39.09
CA PRO A 492 3.70 7.36 -40.25
C PRO A 492 2.57 6.65 -40.99
N VAL A 493 1.59 7.40 -41.47
CA VAL A 493 0.56 6.88 -42.36
C VAL A 493 1.10 6.74 -43.79
N PRO A 494 0.69 5.71 -44.56
CA PRO A 494 1.14 5.51 -45.93
C PRO A 494 0.38 6.37 -46.96
N PHE A 495 -0.31 7.40 -46.51
CA PHE A 495 -1.14 8.29 -47.33
C PHE A 495 -1.03 9.73 -46.83
N ASP A 496 -1.17 10.69 -47.75
CA ASP A 496 -1.05 12.10 -47.42
C ASP A 496 -2.17 12.57 -46.50
N LEU A 497 -1.85 13.54 -45.63
CA LEU A 497 -2.80 14.03 -44.61
C LEU A 497 -3.91 14.89 -45.23
N GLU A 498 -3.62 15.51 -46.36
CA GLU A 498 -4.51 16.35 -47.18
C GLU A 498 -4.04 16.28 -48.64
N THR A 499 -4.85 16.75 -49.58
CA THR A 499 -4.43 16.89 -50.99
C THR A 499 -3.66 18.20 -51.19
N ASP A 500 -2.81 18.27 -52.23
CA ASP A 500 -2.10 19.51 -52.58
C ASP A 500 -3.08 20.67 -52.86
N GLU A 501 -4.23 20.38 -53.46
CA GLU A 501 -5.29 21.37 -53.73
C GLU A 501 -5.92 21.92 -52.43
N ASP A 502 -6.25 21.04 -51.49
CA ASP A 502 -6.80 21.43 -50.18
C ASP A 502 -5.76 22.26 -49.40
N TYR A 503 -4.50 21.84 -49.42
CA TYR A 503 -3.38 22.55 -48.81
C TYR A 503 -3.21 23.97 -49.38
N ILE A 504 -3.10 24.11 -50.71
CA ILE A 504 -2.92 25.40 -51.38
C ILE A 504 -4.09 26.34 -51.05
N LYS A 505 -5.32 25.83 -51.10
CA LYS A 505 -6.53 26.59 -50.78
C LYS A 505 -6.52 27.09 -49.34
N GLU A 506 -6.12 26.27 -48.37
CA GLU A 506 -6.02 26.69 -46.97
C GLU A 506 -4.89 27.69 -46.74
N MET A 507 -3.74 27.54 -47.42
CA MET A 507 -2.64 28.51 -47.31
C MET A 507 -3.00 29.87 -47.91
N GLN A 508 -3.69 29.91 -49.04
CA GLN A 508 -4.14 31.16 -49.66
C GLN A 508 -5.12 31.94 -48.77
N LYS A 509 -5.96 31.26 -47.99
CA LYS A 509 -6.86 31.93 -47.03
C LYS A 509 -6.14 32.61 -45.87
N ARG A 510 -4.86 32.31 -45.65
CA ARG A 510 -4.05 32.78 -44.52
C ARG A 510 -2.85 33.63 -44.95
N ASP A 511 -2.83 34.05 -46.22
CA ASP A 511 -1.72 34.77 -46.85
C ASP A 511 -0.38 34.01 -46.81
N GLY A 512 -0.44 32.67 -46.82
CA GLY A 512 0.73 31.80 -46.72
C GLY A 512 1.09 31.41 -45.28
N ARG A 513 2.30 30.87 -45.09
CA ARG A 513 2.82 30.50 -43.75
C ARG A 513 3.74 31.57 -43.18
N ASP A 514 4.42 32.30 -44.05
CA ASP A 514 5.42 33.29 -43.68
C ASP A 514 4.74 34.65 -43.44
N PRO A 515 5.20 35.42 -42.45
CA PRO A 515 4.73 36.78 -42.26
C PRO A 515 5.13 37.65 -43.46
N THR A 516 4.32 38.67 -43.75
CA THR A 516 4.74 39.74 -44.67
C THR A 516 5.75 40.64 -43.97
N GLU A 517 6.89 40.90 -44.62
CA GLU A 517 7.90 41.88 -44.16
C GLU A 517 7.43 43.33 -44.25
#